data_AF-X1EAL2-F1
#
_entry.id   AF-X1EAL2-F1
#
_cell.length_a   1.000
_cell.length_b   1.000
_cell.length_c   1.000
_cell.angle_alpha   90.00
_cell.angle_beta   90.00
_cell.angle_gamma   90.00
#
_symmetry.space_group_name_H-M   'P 1'
#
loop_
_entity.id
_entity.type
_entity.pdbx_description
1 polymer ?
#
loop_
_entity_poly.entity_id
_entity_poly.type
_entity_poly.pdbx_seq_one_letter_code
_entity_poly.pdbx_strand_id
1 'polypeptide(L)'
;MLRSVSGERIAEEVLKIFSHTNLSSTLKEMQKLNVLKQLFPSIEDNVGISQFGYHSEDVFDHLLKCVDKMDNIEEFIKIYLTDYSKQIFSHLNKLIQGDYKKFTFLKLAAFLHDIGKSETKVVDNNGRIKFYNHQNVGAEKIENICKNLRLSNKAKNYLVKMVEKHMRIPNLLSLEKITDRATYRLIREAGDELLDLILLC
;
A
#
# COMPACT_ATOMS: atom_id res chain seq x y z
N MET A 1 -24.19 -8.68 -5.76
CA MET A 1 -23.63 -9.07 -7.07
C MET A 1 -22.22 -9.66 -6.96
N LEU A 2 -21.30 -9.11 -6.14
CA LEU A 2 -19.96 -9.72 -5.93
C LEU A 2 -19.95 -10.94 -4.99
N ARG A 3 -20.85 -10.99 -4.00
CA ARG A 3 -20.91 -12.07 -2.99
C ARG A 3 -21.11 -13.48 -3.55
N SER A 4 -21.60 -13.61 -4.78
CA SER A 4 -21.82 -14.89 -5.47
C SER A 4 -20.66 -15.29 -6.40
N VAL A 5 -19.62 -14.46 -6.50
CA VAL A 5 -18.44 -14.71 -7.34
C VAL A 5 -17.33 -15.31 -6.47
N SER A 6 -16.57 -16.27 -7.00
CA SER A 6 -15.46 -16.86 -6.25
C SER A 6 -14.36 -15.84 -5.97
N GLY A 7 -13.68 -15.99 -4.83
CA GLY A 7 -12.59 -15.11 -4.43
C GLY A 7 -11.49 -15.00 -5.49
N GLU A 8 -11.15 -16.10 -6.15
CA GLU A 8 -10.16 -16.15 -7.22
C GLU A 8 -10.54 -15.28 -8.42
N ARG A 9 -11.82 -15.30 -8.83
CA ARG A 9 -12.31 -14.46 -9.94
C ARG A 9 -12.31 -12.98 -9.58
N ILE A 10 -12.65 -12.66 -8.34
CA ILE A 10 -12.57 -11.27 -7.84
C ILE A 10 -11.10 -10.83 -7.81
N ALA A 11 -10.21 -11.69 -7.29
CA ALA A 11 -8.78 -11.42 -7.24
C ALA A 11 -8.20 -11.17 -8.63
N GLU A 12 -8.59 -11.97 -9.61
CA GLU A 12 -8.17 -11.81 -11.00
C GLU A 12 -8.50 -10.41 -11.52
N GLU A 13 -9.75 -9.95 -11.37
CA GLU A 13 -10.14 -8.62 -11.83
C GLU A 13 -9.49 -7.49 -11.02
N VAL A 14 -9.30 -7.66 -9.70
CA VAL A 14 -8.53 -6.71 -8.88
C VAL A 14 -7.10 -6.61 -9.39
N LEU A 15 -6.42 -7.73 -9.61
CA LEU A 15 -5.04 -7.73 -10.08
C LEU A 15 -4.91 -7.14 -11.49
N LYS A 16 -5.89 -7.38 -12.38
CA LYS A 16 -5.96 -6.70 -13.69
C LYS A 16 -6.03 -5.20 -13.52
N ILE A 17 -6.95 -4.69 -12.71
CA ILE A 17 -7.09 -3.25 -12.44
C ILE A 17 -5.75 -2.69 -12.00
N PHE A 18 -5.14 -3.27 -10.95
CA PHE A 18 -3.86 -2.81 -10.40
C PHE A 18 -2.65 -3.05 -11.31
N SER A 19 -2.79 -3.77 -12.42
CA SER A 19 -1.74 -3.92 -13.44
C SER A 19 -1.73 -2.80 -14.48
N HIS A 20 -2.80 -2.00 -14.55
CA HIS A 20 -2.92 -0.87 -15.48
C HIS A 20 -2.49 0.47 -14.84
N THR A 21 -2.58 1.54 -15.64
CA THR A 21 -2.39 2.94 -15.24
C THR A 21 -3.75 3.64 -15.08
N ASN A 22 -3.76 4.90 -14.65
CA ASN A 22 -4.95 5.68 -14.32
C ASN A 22 -5.73 5.08 -13.15
N LEU A 23 -5.00 4.55 -12.15
CA LEU A 23 -5.58 3.86 -11.02
C LEU A 23 -6.44 4.77 -10.16
N SER A 24 -6.01 6.00 -9.89
CA SER A 24 -6.78 6.92 -9.03
C SER A 24 -8.19 7.16 -9.58
N SER A 25 -8.31 7.43 -10.88
CA SER A 25 -9.60 7.62 -11.55
C SER A 25 -10.47 6.36 -11.46
N THR A 26 -9.88 5.20 -11.75
CA THR A 26 -10.58 3.91 -11.66
C THR A 26 -11.07 3.63 -10.24
N LEU A 27 -10.24 3.90 -9.22
CA LEU A 27 -10.59 3.70 -7.81
C LEU A 27 -11.66 4.68 -7.33
N LYS A 28 -11.65 5.93 -7.81
CA LYS A 28 -12.74 6.90 -7.57
C LYS A 28 -14.06 6.40 -8.15
N GLU A 29 -14.06 5.85 -9.35
CA GLU A 29 -15.28 5.26 -9.93
C GLU A 29 -15.72 4.01 -9.16
N MET A 30 -14.79 3.14 -8.75
CA MET A 30 -15.09 2.00 -7.88
C MET A 30 -15.69 2.43 -6.54
N GLN A 31 -15.24 3.55 -5.98
CA GLN A 31 -15.81 4.14 -4.77
C GLN A 31 -17.27 4.57 -5.01
N LYS A 32 -17.51 5.41 -6.03
CA LYS A 32 -18.86 5.89 -6.41
C LYS A 32 -19.85 4.75 -6.64
N LEU A 33 -19.37 3.64 -7.23
CA LEU A 33 -20.16 2.46 -7.52
C LEU A 33 -20.28 1.49 -6.33
N ASN A 34 -19.79 1.85 -5.14
CA ASN A 34 -19.76 1.00 -3.93
C ASN A 34 -19.05 -0.36 -4.13
N VAL A 35 -18.11 -0.42 -5.08
CA VAL A 35 -17.26 -1.60 -5.30
C VAL A 35 -16.19 -1.68 -4.21
N LEU A 36 -15.56 -0.55 -3.86
CA LEU A 36 -14.55 -0.51 -2.79
C LEU A 36 -15.11 -0.97 -1.46
N LYS A 37 -16.30 -0.50 -1.07
CA LYS A 37 -16.99 -0.96 0.15
C LYS A 37 -17.18 -2.48 0.23
N GLN A 38 -17.31 -3.15 -0.92
CA GLN A 38 -17.46 -4.61 -0.97
C GLN A 38 -16.12 -5.36 -0.92
N LEU A 39 -15.05 -4.76 -1.45
CA LEU A 39 -13.73 -5.39 -1.55
C LEU A 39 -12.83 -5.05 -0.36
N PHE A 40 -12.81 -3.77 0.04
CA PHE A 40 -11.94 -3.16 1.02
C PHE A 40 -12.76 -2.22 1.94
N PRO A 41 -13.67 -2.75 2.78
CA PRO A 41 -14.60 -1.92 3.55
C PRO A 41 -13.92 -0.84 4.39
N SER A 42 -12.78 -1.15 5.03
CA SER A 42 -12.02 -0.17 5.84
C SER A 42 -11.44 1.01 5.04
N ILE A 43 -11.27 0.88 3.72
CA ILE A 43 -10.90 2.01 2.87
C ILE A 43 -12.05 3.01 2.74
N GLU A 44 -13.29 2.54 2.70
CA GLU A 44 -14.46 3.43 2.67
C GLU A 44 -14.57 4.20 3.99
N ASP A 45 -14.26 3.55 5.12
CA ASP A 45 -14.26 4.17 6.45
C ASP A 45 -13.16 5.24 6.60
N ASN A 46 -12.15 5.26 5.71
CA ASN A 46 -11.10 6.27 5.67
C ASN A 46 -11.53 7.57 4.95
N VAL A 47 -12.62 7.56 4.19
CA VAL A 47 -13.12 8.74 3.47
C VAL A 47 -13.51 9.84 4.45
N GLY A 48 -13.04 11.07 4.22
CA GLY A 48 -13.30 12.22 5.09
C GLY A 48 -12.52 12.24 6.41
N ILE A 49 -11.67 11.24 6.69
CA ILE A 49 -10.77 11.30 7.86
C ILE A 49 -9.59 12.20 7.52
N SER A 50 -9.59 13.43 8.06
CA SER A 50 -8.48 14.38 7.90
C SER A 50 -7.17 13.85 8.47
N GLN A 51 -6.08 14.04 7.73
CA GLN A 51 -4.72 13.82 8.23
C GLN A 51 -4.14 15.17 8.69
N PHE A 52 -4.22 15.50 9.99
CA PHE A 52 -3.56 16.71 10.51
C PHE A 52 -2.03 16.59 10.38
N GLY A 53 -1.36 17.61 9.81
CA GLY A 53 0.10 17.61 9.57
C GLY A 53 0.48 18.31 8.26
N TYR A 54 1.47 17.77 7.52
CA TYR A 54 1.94 18.27 6.21
C TYR A 54 0.97 17.98 5.04
N HIS A 55 -0.21 17.43 5.30
CA HIS A 55 -1.18 17.02 4.28
C HIS A 55 -2.47 17.81 4.42
N SER A 56 -2.97 18.36 3.31
CA SER A 56 -4.26 19.07 3.24
C SER A 56 -5.44 18.14 2.94
N GLU A 57 -5.24 16.84 3.04
CA GLU A 57 -6.09 15.81 2.41
C GLU A 57 -6.61 14.81 3.43
N ASP A 58 -7.72 14.14 3.09
CA ASP A 58 -8.18 12.99 3.84
C ASP A 58 -7.34 11.74 3.53
N VAL A 59 -7.57 10.66 4.27
CA VAL A 59 -6.84 9.40 4.06
C VAL A 59 -7.08 8.82 2.67
N PHE A 60 -8.29 8.92 2.11
CA PHE A 60 -8.59 8.34 0.81
C PHE A 60 -7.90 9.08 -0.33
N ASP A 61 -7.98 10.42 -0.36
CA ASP A 61 -7.30 11.24 -1.36
C ASP A 61 -5.78 11.08 -1.33
N HIS A 62 -5.19 10.91 -0.13
CA HIS A 62 -3.77 10.55 0.02
C HIS A 62 -3.45 9.22 -0.67
N LEU A 63 -4.25 8.18 -0.43
CA LEU A 63 -4.04 6.86 -1.06
C LEU A 63 -4.15 6.93 -2.59
N LEU A 64 -5.08 7.75 -3.11
CA LEU A 64 -5.22 7.98 -4.54
C LEU A 64 -4.00 8.68 -5.14
N LYS A 65 -3.41 9.65 -4.44
CA LYS A 65 -2.14 10.26 -4.88
C LYS A 65 -0.97 9.30 -4.83
N CYS A 66 -0.91 8.43 -3.82
CA CYS A 66 0.12 7.39 -3.75
C CYS A 66 0.07 6.48 -4.98
N VAL A 67 -1.11 6.04 -5.42
CA VAL A 67 -1.22 5.23 -6.63
C VAL A 67 -0.93 6.03 -7.90
N ASP A 68 -1.25 7.32 -7.97
CA ASP A 68 -0.85 8.18 -9.10
C ASP A 68 0.68 8.31 -9.22
N LYS A 69 1.37 8.46 -8.09
CA LYS A 69 2.83 8.43 -8.06
C LYS A 69 3.37 7.08 -8.52
N MET A 70 2.74 5.98 -8.10
CA MET A 70 3.11 4.65 -8.54
C MET A 70 2.91 4.46 -10.05
N ASP A 71 1.85 5.01 -10.63
CA ASP A 71 1.62 4.97 -12.09
C ASP A 71 2.73 5.67 -12.87
N ASN A 72 3.36 6.69 -12.29
CA ASN A 72 4.45 7.45 -12.89
C ASN A 72 5.86 7.06 -12.37
N ILE A 73 5.96 5.95 -11.63
CA ILE A 73 7.23 5.56 -10.96
C ILE A 73 8.36 5.30 -11.95
N GLU A 74 8.03 4.87 -13.17
CA GLU A 74 9.02 4.58 -14.20
C GLU A 74 9.82 5.84 -14.58
N GLU A 75 9.14 6.97 -14.71
CA GLU A 75 9.78 8.27 -14.98
C GLU A 75 10.67 8.67 -13.80
N PHE A 76 10.15 8.55 -12.56
CA PHE A 76 10.93 8.82 -11.35
C PHE A 76 12.22 7.98 -11.31
N ILE A 77 12.13 6.67 -11.56
CA ILE A 77 13.28 5.76 -11.55
C ILE A 77 14.30 6.15 -12.63
N LYS A 78 13.83 6.49 -13.84
CA LYS A 78 14.71 6.86 -14.97
C LYS A 78 15.40 8.21 -14.78
N ILE A 79 14.81 9.12 -14.01
CA ILE A 79 15.35 10.45 -13.76
C ILE A 79 16.27 10.45 -12.53
N TYR A 80 15.82 9.86 -11.42
CA TYR A 80 16.49 10.00 -10.12
C TYR A 80 17.31 8.77 -9.71
N LEU A 81 17.04 7.60 -10.30
CA LEU A 81 17.68 6.33 -9.95
C LEU A 81 18.29 5.65 -11.19
N THR A 82 18.78 6.45 -12.14
CA THR A 82 19.22 6.03 -13.47
C THR A 82 20.21 4.86 -13.44
N ASP A 83 21.22 4.94 -12.56
CA ASP A 83 22.27 3.94 -12.43
C ASP A 83 21.76 2.56 -11.97
N TYR A 84 20.61 2.56 -11.28
CA TYR A 84 19.97 1.36 -10.73
C TYR A 84 18.70 0.95 -11.50
N SER A 85 18.31 1.73 -12.52
CA SER A 85 17.03 1.58 -13.21
C SER A 85 16.82 0.16 -13.74
N LYS A 86 17.82 -0.44 -14.38
CA LYS A 86 17.76 -1.82 -14.91
C LYS A 86 17.51 -2.85 -13.80
N GLN A 87 18.21 -2.73 -12.68
CA GLN A 87 18.07 -3.64 -11.54
C GLN A 87 16.71 -3.47 -10.86
N ILE A 88 16.26 -2.22 -10.71
CA ILE A 88 14.94 -1.88 -10.15
C ILE A 88 13.84 -2.45 -11.04
N PHE A 89 13.86 -2.21 -12.35
CA PHE A 89 12.85 -2.75 -13.25
C PHE A 89 12.88 -4.28 -13.31
N SER A 90 14.07 -4.90 -13.29
CA SER A 90 14.19 -6.36 -13.20
C SER A 90 13.53 -6.89 -11.92
N HIS A 91 13.76 -6.23 -10.79
CA HIS A 91 13.13 -6.57 -9.52
C HIS A 91 11.61 -6.41 -9.56
N LEU A 92 11.11 -5.26 -9.99
CA LEU A 92 9.67 -4.95 -10.06
C LEU A 92 8.91 -5.85 -11.05
N ASN A 93 9.57 -6.37 -12.09
CA ASN A 93 8.98 -7.27 -13.08
C ASN A 93 8.93 -8.75 -12.64
N LYS A 94 9.50 -9.13 -11.49
CA LYS A 94 9.41 -10.52 -10.98
C LYS A 94 7.96 -10.92 -10.73
N LEU A 95 7.58 -12.13 -11.13
CA LEU A 95 6.22 -12.65 -10.92
C LEU A 95 5.99 -13.04 -9.45
N ILE A 96 4.82 -12.66 -8.93
CA ILE A 96 4.36 -13.06 -7.60
C ILE A 96 3.27 -14.12 -7.69
N GLN A 97 2.25 -13.92 -8.53
CA GLN A 97 1.12 -14.85 -8.67
C GLN A 97 0.58 -14.82 -10.10
N GLY A 98 0.45 -15.99 -10.73
CA GLY A 98 0.08 -16.07 -12.15
C GLY A 98 1.03 -15.22 -12.99
N ASP A 99 0.45 -14.38 -13.84
CA ASP A 99 1.19 -13.44 -14.70
C ASP A 99 1.39 -12.06 -14.05
N TYR A 100 0.96 -11.88 -12.80
CA TYR A 100 1.05 -10.60 -12.10
C TYR A 100 2.41 -10.39 -11.44
N LYS A 101 3.01 -9.25 -11.82
CA LYS A 101 4.33 -8.80 -11.39
C LYS A 101 4.30 -8.24 -9.99
N LYS A 102 5.45 -8.21 -9.33
CA LYS A 102 5.67 -7.54 -8.03
C LYS A 102 5.17 -6.10 -8.04
N PHE A 103 5.35 -5.38 -9.14
CA PHE A 103 4.83 -4.02 -9.29
C PHE A 103 3.30 -3.89 -9.14
N THR A 104 2.53 -4.86 -9.63
CA THR A 104 1.07 -4.90 -9.43
C THR A 104 0.72 -4.97 -7.95
N PHE A 105 1.43 -5.80 -7.19
CA PHE A 105 1.22 -5.92 -5.74
C PHE A 105 1.76 -4.70 -4.99
N LEU A 106 2.80 -4.03 -5.47
CA LEU A 106 3.29 -2.79 -4.89
C LEU A 106 2.26 -1.66 -5.03
N LYS A 107 1.61 -1.54 -6.20
CA LYS A 107 0.48 -0.62 -6.40
C LYS A 107 -0.70 -0.93 -5.48
N LEU A 108 -1.02 -2.22 -5.31
CA LEU A 108 -2.05 -2.65 -4.37
C LEU A 108 -1.67 -2.32 -2.91
N ALA A 109 -0.41 -2.53 -2.53
CA ALA A 109 0.09 -2.13 -1.22
C ALA A 109 0.03 -0.61 -1.03
N ALA A 110 0.37 0.18 -2.06
CA ALA A 110 0.27 1.64 -2.02
C ALA A 110 -1.16 2.12 -1.73
N PHE A 111 -2.16 1.46 -2.33
CA PHE A 111 -3.55 1.79 -2.07
C PHE A 111 -4.04 1.33 -0.68
N LEU A 112 -3.43 0.30 -0.09
CA LEU A 112 -3.90 -0.32 1.15
C LEU A 112 -3.03 -0.04 2.38
N HIS A 113 -1.91 0.68 2.25
CA HIS A 113 -0.92 0.80 3.34
C HIS A 113 -1.50 1.41 4.62
N ASP A 114 -2.44 2.35 4.48
CA ASP A 114 -3.11 3.04 5.58
C ASP A 114 -4.51 2.47 5.90
N ILE A 115 -4.84 1.26 5.45
CA ILE A 115 -6.17 0.67 5.65
C ILE A 115 -6.58 0.52 7.12
N GLY A 116 -5.65 0.55 8.07
CA GLY A 116 -5.92 0.48 9.51
C GLY A 116 -6.11 1.83 10.22
N LYS A 117 -6.05 2.96 9.50
CA LYS A 117 -6.14 4.30 10.14
C LYS A 117 -7.51 4.56 10.75
N SER A 118 -8.60 4.22 10.08
CA SER A 118 -9.96 4.47 10.58
C SER A 118 -10.20 3.83 11.95
N GLU A 119 -9.78 2.59 12.16
CA GLU A 119 -10.00 1.87 13.43
C GLU A 119 -9.04 2.26 14.55
N THR A 120 -7.90 2.89 14.22
CA THR A 120 -6.88 3.30 15.20
C THR A 120 -6.88 4.80 15.46
N LYS A 121 -7.87 5.51 14.92
CA LYS A 121 -8.05 6.95 15.09
C LYS A 121 -8.30 7.28 16.57
N VAL A 122 -7.38 8.05 17.15
CA VAL A 122 -7.49 8.61 18.50
C VAL A 122 -7.39 10.13 18.39
N VAL A 123 -8.28 10.85 19.07
CA VAL A 123 -8.21 12.31 19.19
C VAL A 123 -7.63 12.63 20.56
N ASP A 124 -6.52 13.38 20.60
CA ASP A 124 -5.94 13.82 21.86
C ASP A 124 -6.67 15.03 22.45
N ASN A 125 -6.32 15.40 23.69
CA ASN A 125 -6.95 16.50 24.42
C ASN A 125 -6.85 17.87 23.72
N ASN A 126 -5.95 18.02 22.74
CA ASN A 126 -5.76 19.23 21.95
C ASN A 126 -6.46 19.15 20.57
N GLY A 127 -7.29 18.12 20.35
CA GLY A 127 -8.00 17.90 19.09
C GLY A 127 -7.14 17.30 17.98
N ARG A 128 -5.89 16.87 18.25
CA ARG A 128 -5.02 16.28 17.22
C ARG A 128 -5.38 14.82 17.02
N ILE A 129 -5.53 14.43 15.76
CA ILE A 129 -5.77 13.03 15.36
C ILE A 129 -4.44 12.27 15.32
N LYS A 130 -4.41 11.08 15.90
CA LYS A 130 -3.29 10.13 15.86
C LYS A 130 -3.80 8.74 15.45
N PHE A 131 -2.94 7.97 14.80
CA PHE A 131 -3.24 6.63 14.30
C PHE A 131 -2.23 5.63 14.87
N TYR A 132 -2.36 5.32 16.16
CA TYR A 132 -1.40 4.45 16.84
C TYR A 132 -1.54 3.02 16.34
N ASN A 133 -0.43 2.41 15.93
CA ASN A 133 -0.37 1.00 15.54
C ASN A 133 -1.21 0.63 14.29
N HIS A 134 -1.59 1.62 13.46
CA HIS A 134 -2.42 1.40 12.27
C HIS A 134 -1.78 0.44 11.27
N GLN A 135 -0.45 0.35 11.22
CA GLN A 135 0.26 -0.60 10.36
C GLN A 135 0.00 -2.06 10.75
N ASN A 136 -0.14 -2.36 12.05
CA ASN A 136 -0.41 -3.71 12.54
C ASN A 136 -1.88 -4.10 12.34
N VAL A 137 -2.80 -3.18 12.64
CA VAL A 137 -4.24 -3.36 12.33
C VAL A 137 -4.45 -3.51 10.82
N GLY A 138 -3.73 -2.72 10.02
CA GLY A 138 -3.74 -2.82 8.56
C GLY A 138 -3.26 -4.19 8.07
N ALA A 139 -2.16 -4.70 8.63
CA ALA A 139 -1.63 -6.03 8.30
C ALA A 139 -2.66 -7.15 8.56
N GLU A 140 -3.36 -7.13 9.70
CA GLU A 140 -4.42 -8.09 10.01
C GLU A 140 -5.59 -8.02 9.00
N LYS A 141 -5.94 -6.82 8.54
CA LYS A 141 -6.96 -6.64 7.49
C LYS A 141 -6.50 -7.20 6.16
N ILE A 142 -5.25 -6.97 5.78
CA ILE A 142 -4.67 -7.54 4.57
C ILE A 142 -4.71 -9.08 4.61
N GLU A 143 -4.43 -9.71 5.74
CA GLU A 143 -4.55 -11.17 5.86
C GLU A 143 -5.96 -11.66 5.53
N ASN A 144 -6.98 -11.00 6.08
CA ASN A 144 -8.38 -11.33 5.83
C ASN A 144 -8.80 -11.06 4.37
N ILE A 145 -8.37 -9.93 3.81
CA ILE A 145 -8.61 -9.58 2.39
C ILE A 145 -7.99 -10.65 1.49
N CYS A 146 -6.72 -11.02 1.73
CA CYS A 146 -6.03 -12.03 0.94
C CYS A 146 -6.69 -13.40 1.04
N LYS A 147 -7.19 -13.76 2.24
CA LYS A 147 -7.95 -15.00 2.45
C LYS A 147 -9.26 -15.01 1.65
N ASN A 148 -10.01 -13.91 1.67
CA ASN A 148 -11.28 -13.78 0.96
C ASN A 148 -11.09 -13.78 -0.57
N LEU A 149 -10.04 -13.12 -1.04
CA LEU A 149 -9.62 -13.10 -2.44
C LEU A 149 -8.88 -14.38 -2.86
N ARG A 150 -8.55 -15.26 -1.91
CA ARG A 150 -7.81 -16.52 -2.14
C ARG A 150 -6.50 -16.30 -2.87
N LEU A 151 -5.79 -15.25 -2.50
CA LEU A 151 -4.44 -14.98 -2.98
C LEU A 151 -3.47 -16.04 -2.46
N SER A 152 -2.43 -16.32 -3.26
CA SER A 152 -1.34 -17.22 -2.88
C SER A 152 -0.65 -16.75 -1.60
N ASN A 153 -0.06 -17.68 -0.86
CA ASN A 153 0.71 -17.33 0.35
C ASN A 153 1.85 -16.34 0.04
N LYS A 154 2.48 -16.44 -1.14
CA LYS A 154 3.51 -15.50 -1.57
C LYS A 154 2.96 -14.07 -1.70
N ALA A 155 1.83 -13.90 -2.39
CA ALA A 155 1.16 -12.60 -2.54
C ALA A 155 0.69 -12.03 -1.19
N LYS A 156 0.05 -12.86 -0.37
CA LYS A 156 -0.39 -12.48 0.98
C LYS A 156 0.79 -11.99 1.83
N ASN A 157 1.84 -12.80 1.96
CA ASN A 157 2.99 -12.46 2.80
C ASN A 157 3.68 -11.18 2.33
N TYR A 158 3.74 -10.94 1.01
CA TYR A 158 4.24 -9.69 0.45
C TYR A 158 3.38 -8.49 0.87
N LEU A 159 2.07 -8.54 0.63
CA LEU A 159 1.16 -7.43 0.95
C LEU A 159 1.14 -7.14 2.46
N VAL A 160 1.07 -8.18 3.29
CA VAL A 160 1.11 -8.06 4.75
C VAL A 160 2.40 -7.36 5.17
N LYS A 161 3.56 -7.77 4.65
CA LYS A 161 4.85 -7.14 4.98
C LYS A 161 4.87 -5.67 4.54
N MET A 162 4.40 -5.35 3.34
CA MET A 162 4.38 -3.96 2.84
C MET A 162 3.55 -3.06 3.73
N VAL A 163 2.34 -3.50 4.11
CA VAL A 163 1.46 -2.73 5.00
C VAL A 163 2.00 -2.70 6.43
N GLU A 164 2.51 -3.80 6.97
CA GLU A 164 3.03 -3.82 8.35
C GLU A 164 4.28 -2.93 8.52
N LYS A 165 5.12 -2.84 7.48
CA LYS A 165 6.43 -2.16 7.54
C LYS A 165 6.47 -0.80 6.84
N HIS A 166 5.37 -0.29 6.28
CA HIS A 166 5.39 0.96 5.51
C HIS A 166 5.92 2.17 6.33
N MET A 167 5.65 2.22 7.64
CA MET A 167 6.15 3.30 8.51
C MET A 167 7.64 3.18 8.86
N ARG A 168 8.34 2.10 8.50
CA ARG A 168 9.73 1.89 8.94
C ARG A 168 10.70 2.92 8.39
N ILE A 169 10.57 3.27 7.12
CA ILE A 169 11.43 4.29 6.48
C ILE A 169 11.04 5.70 6.94
N PRO A 170 9.76 6.12 6.93
CA PRO A 170 9.35 7.42 7.48
C PRO A 170 9.84 7.63 8.92
N ASN A 171 9.68 6.62 9.78
CA ASN A 171 10.14 6.68 11.17
C ASN A 171 11.68 6.74 11.28
N LEU A 172 12.41 6.16 10.33
CA LEU A 172 13.87 6.26 10.29
C LEU A 172 14.31 7.65 9.85
N LEU A 173 13.66 8.20 8.83
CA LEU A 173 13.94 9.54 8.28
C LEU A 173 13.52 10.68 9.24
N SER A 174 12.61 10.41 10.19
CA SER A 174 12.24 11.38 11.22
C SER A 174 13.23 11.49 12.38
N LEU A 175 14.28 10.67 12.41
CA LEU A 175 15.31 10.75 13.46
C LEU A 175 16.31 11.86 13.16
N GLU A 176 16.72 12.60 14.20
CA GLU A 176 17.82 13.58 14.08
C GLU A 176 19.13 12.96 13.59
N LYS A 177 19.39 11.71 14.00
CA LYS A 177 20.56 10.94 13.59
C LYS A 177 20.20 9.49 13.34
N ILE A 178 20.44 9.04 12.10
CA ILE A 178 20.31 7.64 11.71
C ILE A 178 21.57 6.90 12.17
N THR A 179 21.38 5.78 12.88
CA THR A 179 22.49 4.94 13.37
C THR A 179 22.65 3.70 12.50
N ASP A 180 23.88 3.18 12.39
CA ASP A 180 24.15 1.94 11.65
C ASP A 180 23.27 0.80 12.15
N ARG A 181 23.11 0.65 13.47
CA ARG A 181 22.23 -0.37 14.06
C ARG A 181 20.78 -0.25 13.57
N ALA A 182 20.26 0.97 13.45
CA ALA A 182 18.90 1.19 12.94
C ALA A 182 18.80 0.82 11.45
N THR A 183 19.80 1.19 10.66
CA THR A 183 19.91 0.83 9.23
C THR A 183 19.99 -0.69 9.04
N TYR A 184 20.90 -1.37 9.75
CA TYR A 184 21.03 -2.84 9.71
C TYR A 184 19.72 -3.54 10.10
N ARG A 185 19.02 -3.01 11.11
CA ARG A 185 17.73 -3.56 11.52
C ARG A 185 16.67 -3.40 10.41
N LEU A 186 16.60 -2.23 9.76
CA LEU A 186 15.70 -2.02 8.63
C LEU A 186 16.00 -3.01 7.49
N ILE A 187 17.27 -3.12 7.07
CA ILE A 187 17.69 -4.02 5.99
C ILE A 187 17.31 -5.46 6.33
N ARG A 188 17.59 -5.91 7.55
CA ARG A 188 17.29 -7.28 8.00
C ARG A 188 15.80 -7.58 8.04
N GLU A 189 14.98 -6.63 8.50
CA GLU A 189 13.52 -6.80 8.58
C GLU A 189 12.85 -6.77 7.20
N ALA A 190 13.31 -5.89 6.32
CA ALA A 190 12.77 -5.75 4.98
C ALA A 190 13.18 -6.94 4.09
N GLY A 191 14.45 -7.35 4.17
CA GLY A 191 15.01 -8.40 3.32
C GLY A 191 14.95 -8.00 1.83
N ASP A 192 14.51 -8.94 0.99
CA ASP A 192 14.40 -8.75 -0.45
C ASP A 192 13.39 -7.66 -0.85
N GLU A 193 12.51 -7.25 0.07
CA GLU A 193 11.52 -6.20 -0.16
C GLU A 193 11.97 -4.80 0.29
N LEU A 194 13.25 -4.60 0.64
CA LEU A 194 13.75 -3.27 1.02
C LEU A 194 13.50 -2.22 -0.06
N LEU A 195 13.75 -2.55 -1.33
CA LEU A 195 13.49 -1.65 -2.44
C LEU A 195 12.00 -1.31 -2.57
N ASP A 196 11.12 -2.30 -2.40
CA ASP A 196 9.67 -2.09 -2.45
C ASP A 196 9.21 -1.13 -1.34
N LEU A 197 9.75 -1.28 -0.11
CA LEU A 197 9.45 -0.35 0.98
C LEU A 197 9.96 1.06 0.70
N ILE A 198 11.16 1.22 0.11
CA ILE A 198 11.70 2.53 -0.27
C ILE A 198 10.77 3.22 -1.28
N LEU A 199 10.25 2.47 -2.25
CA LEU A 199 9.37 3.01 -3.28
C LEU A 199 7.94 3.30 -2.77
N LEU A 200 7.51 2.63 -1.70
CA LEU A 200 6.18 2.79 -1.10
C LEU A 200 6.04 4.09 -0.26
N CYS A 201 7.16 4.63 0.24
CA CYS A 201 7.20 5.77 1.14
C CYS A 201 7.17 7.11 0.39
#